data_AF-A0A8T4WUN1-F1
#
_entry.id   AF-A0A8T4WUN1-F1
#
_cell.length_a   1.000
_cell.length_b   1.000
_cell.length_c   1.000
_cell.angle_alpha   90.00
_cell.angle_beta   90.00
_cell.angle_gamma   90.00
#
_symmetry.space_group_name_H-M   'P 1'
#
loop_
_entity.id
_entity.type
_entity.pdbx_description
1 polymer ?
#
loop_
_entity_poly.entity_id
_entity_poly.type
_entity_poly.pdbx_seq_one_letter_code
_entity_poly.pdbx_strand_id
1 'polypeptide(L)'
;MTSVIMLQLIPQVPSNIEYVILIGIILGLSVIAITFLYRYVRRVGAYAYASARVNARKRTLLRGDRLDSLVQSRNVENLISLLGDTPYSKYIGEVGKQKTIELEQSFKKHLADTYVDISRFAPIEIKGIFETILTRFDIQNLRVLFAGVHAGLPSEEIKKKVIPYGNLDMDIFDRSLKSEEFSAAVSVFEETEYWPPISEKLSEFQDTGNLLPLESELEKYYWRKVWSKIRRS
;
A
#
# COMPACT_ATOMS: atom_id res chain seq x y z
N MET A 1 14.93 0.17 -73.48
CA MET A 1 13.71 -0.50 -74.00
C MET A 1 13.08 -1.46 -72.97
N THR A 2 13.28 -1.25 -71.67
CA THR A 2 12.79 -2.15 -70.59
C THR A 2 12.05 -1.42 -69.46
N SER A 3 12.08 -0.08 -69.42
CA SER A 3 11.53 0.72 -68.32
C SER A 3 10.04 1.05 -68.45
N VAL A 4 9.42 0.81 -69.61
CA VAL A 4 8.02 1.25 -69.89
C VAL A 4 7.02 0.09 -69.76
N ILE A 5 7.46 -1.16 -69.85
CA ILE A 5 6.55 -2.33 -69.89
C ILE A 5 6.12 -2.79 -68.48
N MET A 6 6.88 -2.46 -67.43
CA MET A 6 6.56 -2.90 -66.06
C MET A 6 5.44 -2.11 -65.37
N LEU A 7 4.96 -0.99 -65.95
CA LEU A 7 3.88 -0.19 -65.35
C LEU A 7 2.47 -0.61 -65.80
N GLN A 8 2.33 -1.56 -66.74
CA GLN A 8 1.04 -1.97 -67.31
C GLN A 8 0.44 -3.26 -66.69
N LEU A 9 1.06 -3.84 -65.67
CA LEU A 9 0.65 -5.10 -65.05
C LEU A 9 -0.06 -4.95 -63.70
N ILE A 10 -0.50 -3.73 -63.35
CA ILE A 10 -1.44 -3.52 -62.25
C ILE A 10 -2.84 -3.61 -62.87
N PRO A 11 -3.67 -4.62 -62.51
CA PRO A 11 -5.04 -4.69 -63.02
C PRO A 11 -5.76 -3.38 -62.69
N GLN A 12 -6.35 -2.75 -63.71
CA GLN A 12 -7.16 -1.52 -63.57
C GLN A 12 -8.39 -1.88 -62.73
N VAL A 13 -8.31 -1.64 -61.42
CA VAL A 13 -9.42 -1.86 -60.49
C VAL A 13 -10.52 -0.87 -60.87
N PRO A 14 -11.78 -1.32 -61.04
CA PRO A 14 -12.91 -0.42 -61.26
C PRO A 14 -12.92 0.69 -60.22
N SER A 15 -13.06 1.96 -60.66
CA SER A 15 -12.91 3.14 -59.79
C SER A 15 -13.78 3.09 -58.52
N ASN A 16 -14.96 2.48 -58.59
CA ASN A 16 -15.84 2.22 -57.45
C ASN A 16 -15.25 1.29 -56.38
N ILE A 17 -14.44 0.29 -56.76
CA ILE A 17 -13.80 -0.65 -55.82
C ILE A 17 -12.66 0.04 -55.05
N GLU A 18 -11.90 0.93 -55.70
CA GLU A 18 -10.84 1.71 -55.04
C GLU A 18 -11.39 2.61 -53.93
N TYR A 19 -12.53 3.29 -54.18
CA TYR A 19 -13.20 4.11 -53.16
C TYR A 19 -13.70 3.26 -51.98
N VAL A 20 -14.24 2.07 -52.23
CA VAL A 20 -14.70 1.17 -51.16
C VAL A 20 -13.53 0.72 -50.28
N ILE A 21 -12.38 0.39 -50.89
CA ILE A 21 -11.17 0.02 -50.14
C ILE A 21 -10.67 1.21 -49.32
N LEU A 22 -10.62 2.41 -49.91
CA LEU A 22 -10.17 3.62 -49.20
C LEU A 22 -11.07 3.97 -48.01
N ILE A 23 -12.40 3.92 -48.19
CA ILE A 23 -13.37 4.15 -47.10
C ILE A 23 -13.19 3.09 -46.00
N GLY A 24 -12.99 1.83 -46.38
CA GLY A 24 -12.72 0.74 -45.43
C GLY A 24 -11.46 0.98 -44.59
N ILE A 25 -10.36 1.43 -45.21
CA ILE A 25 -9.11 1.78 -44.52
C ILE A 25 -9.34 2.97 -43.58
N ILE A 26 -10.02 4.03 -44.03
CA ILE A 26 -10.32 5.21 -43.21
C ILE A 26 -11.16 4.83 -42.00
N LEU A 27 -12.21 4.03 -42.18
CA LEU A 27 -13.04 3.54 -41.08
C LEU A 27 -12.21 2.70 -40.11
N GLY A 28 -11.38 1.78 -40.61
CA GLY A 28 -10.46 1.00 -39.77
C GLY A 28 -9.51 1.86 -38.94
N LEU A 29 -8.85 2.84 -39.55
CA LEU A 29 -7.96 3.78 -38.87
C LEU A 29 -8.73 4.63 -37.84
N SER A 30 -9.96 5.05 -38.15
CA SER A 30 -10.80 5.81 -37.23
C SER A 30 -11.16 4.99 -35.98
N VAL A 31 -11.50 3.71 -36.13
CA VAL A 31 -11.80 2.81 -34.99
C VAL A 31 -10.57 2.62 -34.11
N ILE A 32 -9.39 2.45 -34.72
CA ILE A 32 -8.11 2.35 -33.99
C ILE A 32 -7.85 3.65 -33.22
N ALA A 33 -8.00 4.81 -33.88
CA ALA A 33 -7.79 6.12 -33.26
C ALA A 33 -8.76 6.38 -32.11
N ILE A 34 -10.05 6.05 -32.27
CA ILE A 34 -11.07 6.17 -31.21
C ILE A 34 -10.73 5.26 -30.03
N THR A 35 -10.35 4.02 -30.30
CA THR A 35 -9.94 3.06 -29.25
C THR A 35 -8.71 3.56 -28.49
N PHE A 36 -7.72 4.08 -29.20
CA PHE A 36 -6.52 4.68 -28.62
C PHE A 36 -6.88 5.89 -27.75
N LEU A 37 -7.67 6.82 -28.26
CA LEU A 37 -8.10 8.02 -27.55
C LEU A 37 -8.90 7.67 -26.30
N TYR A 38 -9.81 6.71 -26.39
CA TYR A 38 -10.58 6.22 -25.24
C TYR A 38 -9.67 5.65 -24.15
N ARG A 39 -8.67 4.83 -24.52
CA ARG A 39 -7.69 4.30 -23.55
C ARG A 39 -6.82 5.41 -22.95
N TYR A 40 -6.39 6.37 -23.75
CA TYR A 40 -5.58 7.50 -23.31
C TYR A 40 -6.35 8.38 -22.31
N VAL A 41 -7.55 8.84 -22.69
CA VAL A 41 -8.40 9.70 -21.85
C VAL A 41 -8.78 8.99 -20.56
N ARG A 42 -9.15 7.71 -20.63
CA ARG A 42 -9.49 6.93 -19.43
C ARG A 42 -8.29 6.81 -18.47
N ARG A 43 -7.08 6.58 -19.00
CA ARG A 43 -5.86 6.52 -18.17
C ARG A 43 -5.57 7.87 -17.52
N VAL A 44 -5.42 8.92 -18.33
CA VAL A 44 -5.09 10.27 -17.83
C VAL A 44 -6.15 10.78 -16.86
N GLY A 45 -7.43 10.57 -17.16
CA GLY A 45 -8.55 10.94 -16.30
C GLY A 45 -8.52 10.22 -14.94
N ALA A 46 -8.18 8.93 -14.91
CA ALA A 46 -8.06 8.19 -13.65
C ALA A 46 -6.94 8.74 -12.75
N TYR A 47 -5.78 9.06 -13.32
CA TYR A 47 -4.69 9.69 -12.57
C TYR A 47 -5.08 11.10 -12.10
N ALA A 48 -5.67 11.92 -12.96
CA ALA A 48 -6.11 13.27 -12.60
C ALA A 48 -7.12 13.24 -11.44
N TYR A 49 -8.08 12.31 -11.48
CA TYR A 49 -9.06 12.10 -10.41
C TYR A 49 -8.39 11.69 -9.08
N ALA A 50 -7.51 10.68 -9.13
CA ALA A 50 -6.79 10.22 -7.94
C ALA A 50 -5.91 11.32 -7.34
N SER A 51 -5.13 12.02 -8.17
CA SER A 51 -4.31 13.16 -7.74
C SER A 51 -5.14 14.30 -7.15
N ALA A 52 -6.28 14.64 -7.74
CA ALA A 52 -7.18 15.66 -7.19
C ALA A 52 -7.70 15.27 -5.80
N ARG A 53 -8.12 14.02 -5.60
CA ARG A 53 -8.57 13.53 -4.27
C ARG A 53 -7.44 13.52 -3.24
N VAL A 54 -6.24 13.08 -3.62
CA VAL A 54 -5.07 13.10 -2.73
C VAL A 54 -4.70 14.52 -2.36
N ASN A 55 -4.69 15.45 -3.31
CA ASN A 55 -4.41 16.87 -3.05
C ASN A 55 -5.46 17.52 -2.14
N ALA A 56 -6.74 17.17 -2.30
CA ALA A 56 -7.79 17.60 -1.39
C ALA A 56 -7.53 17.11 0.05
N ARG A 57 -7.17 15.84 0.23
CA ARG A 57 -6.78 15.27 1.55
C ARG A 57 -5.53 15.92 2.12
N LYS A 58 -4.53 16.22 1.29
CA LYS A 58 -3.29 16.91 1.74
C LYS A 58 -3.60 18.27 2.36
N ARG A 59 -4.62 18.99 1.88
CA ARG A 59 -5.03 20.29 2.43
C ARG A 59 -5.61 20.20 3.83
N THR A 60 -6.08 19.02 4.26
CA THR A 60 -6.65 18.79 5.58
C THR A 60 -5.61 18.35 6.62
N LEU A 61 -4.35 18.17 6.22
CA LEU A 61 -3.26 17.92 7.15
C LEU A 61 -3.07 19.13 8.08
N LEU A 62 -2.63 18.85 9.30
CA LEU A 62 -2.33 19.87 10.29
C LEU A 62 -1.25 20.82 9.75
N ARG A 63 -1.50 22.13 9.88
CA ARG A 63 -0.58 23.20 9.46
C ARG A 63 0.23 23.72 10.64
N GLY A 64 1.21 24.58 10.37
CA GLY A 64 2.21 25.04 11.35
C GLY A 64 1.58 25.61 12.62
N ASP A 65 0.63 26.54 12.49
CA ASP A 65 -0.11 27.14 13.61
C ASP A 65 -0.74 26.10 14.55
N ARG A 66 -1.35 25.07 13.98
CA ARG A 66 -1.98 24.00 14.75
C ARG A 66 -0.96 23.01 15.31
N LEU A 67 0.10 22.69 14.56
CA LEU A 67 1.20 21.87 15.06
C LEU A 67 1.88 22.53 16.25
N ASP A 68 2.12 23.84 16.20
CA ASP A 68 2.71 24.61 17.30
C ASP A 68 1.82 24.52 18.56
N SER A 69 0.50 24.66 18.38
CA SER A 69 -0.48 24.51 19.46
C SER A 69 -0.46 23.09 20.08
N LEU A 70 -0.29 22.05 19.26
CA LEU A 70 -0.18 20.66 19.72
C LEU A 70 1.14 20.41 20.46
N VAL A 71 2.26 20.96 19.98
CA VAL A 71 3.57 20.87 20.65
C VAL A 71 3.55 21.55 22.01
N GLN A 72 2.84 22.67 22.13
CA GLN A 72 2.67 23.39 23.39
C GLN A 72 1.64 22.75 24.34
N SER A 73 0.94 21.70 23.90
CA SER A 73 -0.04 21.03 24.74
C SER A 73 0.63 20.37 25.95
N ARG A 74 0.04 20.57 27.13
CA ARG A 74 0.61 20.12 28.40
C ARG A 74 0.31 18.67 28.75
N ASN A 75 -0.70 18.08 28.11
CA ASN A 75 -1.17 16.72 28.35
C ASN A 75 -1.97 16.18 27.14
N VAL A 76 -2.25 14.88 27.17
CA VAL A 76 -2.94 14.17 26.09
C VAL A 76 -4.40 14.64 25.94
N GLU A 77 -5.04 15.06 27.03
CA GLU A 77 -6.41 15.58 27.02
C GLU A 77 -6.53 16.87 26.22
N ASN A 78 -5.62 17.82 26.46
CA ASN A 78 -5.54 19.07 25.72
C ASN A 78 -5.24 18.80 24.24
N LEU A 79 -4.35 17.85 23.96
CA LEU A 79 -4.06 17.42 22.59
C LEU A 79 -5.31 16.86 21.89
N ILE A 80 -6.06 15.97 22.54
CA ILE A 80 -7.32 15.42 22.00
C ILE A 80 -8.34 16.54 21.75
N SER A 81 -8.46 17.49 22.68
CA SER A 81 -9.35 18.65 22.53
C SER A 81 -8.98 19.51 21.31
N LEU A 82 -7.69 19.79 21.12
CA LEU A 82 -7.16 20.55 19.96
C LEU A 82 -7.37 19.84 18.62
N LEU A 83 -7.56 18.52 18.63
CA LEU A 83 -7.87 17.73 17.44
C LEU A 83 -9.37 17.55 17.22
N GLY A 84 -10.22 17.97 18.16
CA GLY A 84 -11.68 17.75 18.12
C GLY A 84 -12.39 18.40 16.93
N ASP A 85 -11.86 19.51 16.40
CA ASP A 85 -12.37 20.23 15.22
C ASP A 85 -11.66 19.82 13.91
N THR A 86 -10.78 18.82 13.97
CA THR A 86 -10.03 18.31 12.81
C THR A 86 -10.66 17.04 12.24
N PRO A 87 -10.26 16.57 11.04
CA PRO A 87 -10.64 15.26 10.53
C PRO A 87 -10.17 14.07 11.37
N TYR A 88 -9.28 14.29 12.35
CA TYR A 88 -8.80 13.25 13.27
C TYR A 88 -9.80 12.95 14.40
N SER A 89 -10.76 13.86 14.66
CA SER A 89 -11.81 13.71 15.68
C SER A 89 -12.52 12.35 15.65
N LYS A 90 -12.82 11.84 14.46
CA LYS A 90 -13.46 10.53 14.25
C LYS A 90 -12.65 9.32 14.73
N TYR A 91 -11.34 9.48 14.96
CA TYR A 91 -10.46 8.41 15.43
C TYR A 91 -10.09 8.54 16.91
N ILE A 92 -10.29 9.70 17.52
CA ILE A 92 -9.79 10.00 18.88
C ILE A 92 -10.90 10.09 19.93
N GLY A 93 -12.15 9.83 19.56
CA GLY A 93 -13.31 10.00 20.45
C GLY A 93 -13.41 8.99 21.58
N GLU A 94 -12.79 7.82 21.46
CA GLU A 94 -12.93 6.68 22.39
C GLU A 94 -11.60 6.33 23.07
N VAL A 95 -10.86 7.34 23.54
CA VAL A 95 -9.60 7.12 24.24
C VAL A 95 -9.88 6.88 25.73
N GLY A 96 -9.71 5.63 26.16
CA GLY A 96 -9.89 5.09 27.50
C GLY A 96 -8.73 5.37 28.46
N LYS A 97 -8.29 4.35 29.21
CA LYS A 97 -7.32 4.53 30.30
C LYS A 97 -5.88 4.65 29.79
N GLN A 98 -5.53 3.97 28.69
CA GLN A 98 -4.16 3.96 28.14
C GLN A 98 -4.03 5.02 27.04
N LYS A 99 -4.27 6.28 27.40
CA LYS A 99 -4.55 7.35 26.43
C LYS A 99 -3.51 7.48 25.33
N THR A 100 -2.23 7.43 25.68
CA THR A 100 -1.13 7.57 24.72
C THR A 100 -1.09 6.42 23.72
N ILE A 101 -1.23 5.16 24.19
CA ILE A 101 -1.16 3.97 23.34
C ILE A 101 -2.38 3.94 22.42
N GLU A 102 -3.57 4.14 22.97
CA GLU A 102 -4.82 4.10 22.21
C GLU A 102 -4.88 5.22 21.16
N LEU A 103 -4.35 6.40 21.49
CA LEU A 103 -4.22 7.51 20.55
C LEU A 103 -3.23 7.21 19.42
N GLU A 104 -2.06 6.64 19.74
CA GLU A 104 -1.08 6.20 18.74
C GLU A 104 -1.71 5.18 17.78
N GLN A 105 -2.41 4.18 18.30
CA GLN A 105 -3.08 3.17 17.49
C GLN A 105 -4.18 3.78 16.62
N SER A 106 -4.92 4.74 17.14
CA SER A 106 -5.95 5.47 16.39
C SER A 106 -5.37 6.24 15.21
N PHE A 107 -4.21 6.88 15.38
CA PHE A 107 -3.51 7.54 14.26
C PHE A 107 -2.98 6.55 13.23
N LYS A 108 -2.43 5.42 13.67
CA LYS A 108 -1.95 4.39 12.74
C LYS A 108 -3.10 3.73 11.98
N LYS A 109 -4.24 3.50 12.63
CA LYS A 109 -5.50 3.06 12.00
C LYS A 109 -5.98 4.07 10.97
N HIS A 110 -6.00 5.36 11.30
CA HIS A 110 -6.34 6.41 10.34
C HIS A 110 -5.40 6.42 9.12
N LEU A 111 -4.10 6.21 9.33
CA LEU A 111 -3.14 6.11 8.24
C LEU A 111 -3.42 4.89 7.36
N ALA A 112 -3.72 3.74 7.97
CA ALA A 112 -4.06 2.51 7.25
C ALA A 112 -5.34 2.66 6.43
N ASP A 113 -6.41 3.21 7.02
CA ASP A 113 -7.65 3.56 6.31
C ASP A 113 -7.40 4.48 5.14
N THR A 114 -6.51 5.46 5.32
CA THR A 114 -6.16 6.41 4.25
C THR A 114 -5.51 5.69 3.07
N TYR A 115 -4.63 4.72 3.32
CA TYR A 115 -4.02 3.91 2.25
C TYR A 115 -5.02 3.00 1.56
N VAL A 116 -5.91 2.34 2.30
CA VAL A 116 -7.00 1.52 1.74
C VAL A 116 -7.93 2.37 0.88
N ASP A 117 -8.29 3.56 1.35
CA ASP A 117 -9.14 4.46 0.58
C ASP A 117 -8.46 4.92 -0.72
N ILE A 118 -7.18 5.30 -0.65
CA ILE A 118 -6.45 5.70 -1.86
C ILE A 118 -6.36 4.53 -2.85
N SER A 119 -6.13 3.30 -2.38
CA SER A 119 -6.06 2.12 -3.25
C SER A 119 -7.39 1.83 -3.97
N ARG A 120 -8.53 2.18 -3.37
CA ARG A 120 -9.87 1.99 -3.98
C ARG A 120 -10.11 2.85 -5.21
N PHE A 121 -9.54 4.06 -5.27
CA PHE A 121 -9.71 4.96 -6.41
C PHE A 121 -8.42 5.17 -7.23
N ALA A 122 -7.34 4.52 -6.85
CA ALA A 122 -6.10 4.51 -7.61
C ALA A 122 -6.31 3.84 -8.98
N PRO A 123 -5.66 4.34 -10.06
CA PRO A 123 -5.58 3.63 -11.33
C PRO A 123 -5.12 2.19 -11.15
N ILE A 124 -5.67 1.27 -11.96
CA ILE A 124 -5.41 -0.17 -11.83
C ILE A 124 -3.92 -0.50 -11.90
N GLU A 125 -3.16 0.26 -12.68
CA GLU A 125 -1.72 0.10 -12.86
C GLU A 125 -0.93 0.32 -11.55
N ILE A 126 -1.37 1.23 -10.68
CA ILE A 126 -0.67 1.56 -9.43
C ILE A 126 -1.37 1.02 -8.17
N LYS A 127 -2.56 0.43 -8.32
CA LYS A 127 -3.35 -0.12 -7.20
C LYS A 127 -2.53 -1.12 -6.38
N GLY A 128 -1.80 -2.02 -7.05
CA GLY A 128 -0.96 -3.02 -6.40
C GLY A 128 0.21 -2.44 -5.60
N ILE A 129 0.63 -1.21 -5.87
CA ILE A 129 1.66 -0.52 -5.07
C ILE A 129 1.08 -0.18 -3.69
N PHE A 130 -0.15 0.32 -3.63
CA PHE A 130 -0.82 0.63 -2.36
C PHE A 130 -1.08 -0.62 -1.52
N GLU A 131 -1.47 -1.73 -2.16
CA GLU A 131 -1.60 -3.04 -1.49
C GLU A 131 -0.25 -3.51 -0.91
N THR A 132 0.86 -3.26 -1.62
CA THR A 132 2.21 -3.58 -1.12
C THR A 132 2.65 -2.66 0.02
N ILE A 133 2.27 -1.38 -0.02
CA ILE A 133 2.55 -0.43 1.08
C ILE A 133 1.81 -0.83 2.36
N LEU A 134 0.61 -1.42 2.25
CA LEU A 134 -0.14 -1.93 3.41
C LEU A 134 0.60 -3.05 4.15
N THR A 135 1.51 -3.79 3.50
CA THR A 135 2.38 -4.78 4.16
C THR A 135 3.27 -4.18 5.26
N ARG A 136 3.42 -2.85 5.31
CA ARG A 136 4.09 -2.17 6.42
C ARG A 136 3.46 -2.48 7.78
N PHE A 137 2.13 -2.61 7.81
CA PHE A 137 1.41 -2.93 9.04
C PHE A 137 1.67 -4.36 9.50
N ASP A 138 1.87 -5.30 8.56
CA ASP A 138 2.29 -6.66 8.89
C ASP A 138 3.65 -6.66 9.58
N ILE A 139 4.65 -5.96 9.04
CA ILE A 139 5.98 -5.86 9.66
C ILE A 139 5.89 -5.21 11.05
N GLN A 140 5.08 -4.16 11.19
CA GLN A 140 4.87 -3.53 12.48
C GLN A 140 4.23 -4.50 13.48
N ASN A 141 3.22 -5.26 13.06
CA ASN A 141 2.54 -6.23 13.90
C ASN A 141 3.47 -7.38 14.32
N LEU A 142 4.29 -7.89 13.40
CA LEU A 142 5.32 -8.90 13.69
C LEU A 142 6.35 -8.37 14.69
N ARG A 143 6.79 -7.11 14.53
CA ARG A 143 7.70 -6.48 15.49
C ARG A 143 7.08 -6.38 16.88
N VAL A 144 5.83 -5.92 16.96
CA VAL A 144 5.08 -5.84 18.22
C VAL A 144 4.90 -7.22 18.86
N LEU A 145 4.59 -8.23 18.06
CA LEU A 145 4.44 -9.62 18.48
C LEU A 145 5.75 -10.17 19.05
N PHE A 146 6.83 -10.11 18.28
CA PHE A 146 8.12 -10.67 18.67
C PHE A 146 8.70 -9.96 19.87
N ALA A 147 8.66 -8.62 19.91
CA ALA A 147 9.10 -7.87 21.09
C ALA A 147 8.26 -8.19 22.33
N GLY A 148 6.94 -8.34 22.17
CA GLY A 148 6.03 -8.65 23.27
C GLY A 148 6.24 -10.06 23.83
N VAL A 149 6.33 -11.07 22.96
CA VAL A 149 6.60 -12.46 23.34
C VAL A 149 7.98 -12.57 24.00
N HIS A 150 9.01 -11.95 23.41
CA HIS A 150 10.36 -11.95 23.97
C HIS A 150 10.42 -11.30 25.36
N ALA A 151 9.65 -10.23 25.58
CA ALA A 151 9.55 -9.55 26.87
C ALA A 151 8.60 -10.24 27.88
N GLY A 152 7.96 -11.35 27.52
CA GLY A 152 7.01 -12.07 28.37
C GLY A 152 5.74 -11.26 28.69
N LEU A 153 5.33 -10.36 27.79
CA LEU A 153 4.11 -9.56 27.99
C LEU A 153 2.85 -10.43 27.86
N PRO A 154 1.79 -10.13 28.62
CA PRO A 154 0.50 -10.80 28.45
C PRO A 154 -0.03 -10.61 27.02
N SER A 155 -0.61 -11.66 26.43
CA SER A 155 -1.12 -11.62 25.05
C SER A 155 -2.11 -10.47 24.81
N GLU A 156 -2.94 -10.14 25.80
CA GLU A 156 -3.88 -9.02 25.75
C GLU A 156 -3.20 -7.65 25.63
N GLU A 157 -2.01 -7.47 26.20
CA GLU A 157 -1.24 -6.22 26.04
C GLU A 157 -0.60 -6.10 24.67
N ILE A 158 -0.16 -7.23 24.10
CA ILE A 158 0.39 -7.29 22.75
C ILE A 158 -0.72 -6.99 21.74
N LYS A 159 -1.89 -7.62 21.87
CA LYS A 159 -3.06 -7.42 21.00
C LYS A 159 -3.51 -5.96 20.92
N LYS A 160 -3.46 -5.21 22.03
CA LYS A 160 -3.80 -3.77 22.05
C LYS A 160 -2.91 -2.91 21.15
N LYS A 161 -1.71 -3.37 20.80
CA LYS A 161 -0.75 -2.63 19.97
C LYS A 161 -0.80 -3.03 18.49
N VAL A 162 -1.65 -3.98 18.13
CA VAL A 162 -1.81 -4.51 16.77
C VAL A 162 -2.71 -3.60 15.94
N ILE A 163 -2.35 -3.43 14.68
CA ILE A 163 -3.14 -2.71 13.69
C ILE A 163 -3.73 -3.74 12.74
N PRO A 164 -5.06 -3.93 12.69
CA PRO A 164 -5.69 -5.01 11.91
C PRO A 164 -5.75 -4.67 10.41
N TYR A 165 -4.59 -4.44 9.80
CA TYR A 165 -4.39 -4.11 8.39
C TYR A 165 -3.13 -4.80 7.89
N GLY A 166 -3.04 -4.92 6.57
CA GLY A 166 -2.00 -5.69 5.89
C GLY A 166 -2.57 -7.03 5.42
N ASN A 167 -1.69 -8.00 5.20
CA ASN A 167 -2.03 -9.34 4.71
C ASN A 167 -1.62 -10.45 5.69
N LEU A 168 -1.11 -10.10 6.88
CA LEU A 168 -0.83 -11.07 7.92
C LEU A 168 -2.14 -11.70 8.41
N ASP A 169 -2.21 -13.02 8.32
CA ASP A 169 -3.32 -13.79 8.87
C ASP A 169 -3.35 -13.68 10.39
N MET A 170 -4.47 -13.18 10.91
CA MET A 170 -4.68 -12.98 12.34
C MET A 170 -4.77 -14.31 13.10
N ASP A 171 -5.13 -15.41 12.44
CA ASP A 171 -5.09 -16.74 13.07
C ASP A 171 -3.65 -17.19 13.31
N ILE A 172 -2.74 -16.90 12.38
CA ILE A 172 -1.29 -17.15 12.55
C ILE A 172 -0.74 -16.30 13.68
N PHE A 173 -1.11 -15.01 13.71
CA PHE A 173 -0.75 -14.10 14.79
C PHE A 173 -1.20 -14.63 16.16
N ASP A 174 -2.46 -15.06 16.26
CA ASP A 174 -3.03 -15.59 17.50
C ASP A 174 -2.44 -16.94 17.92
N ARG A 175 -2.00 -17.78 16.98
CA ARG A 175 -1.23 -19.00 17.31
C ARG A 175 0.14 -18.66 17.88
N SER A 176 0.84 -17.70 17.30
CA SER A 176 2.16 -17.25 17.79
C SER A 176 2.08 -16.68 19.21
N LEU A 177 1.01 -15.94 19.54
CA LEU A 177 0.77 -15.42 20.89
C LEU A 177 0.56 -16.48 21.98
N LYS A 178 0.18 -17.70 21.60
CA LYS A 178 -0.06 -18.81 22.54
C LYS A 178 1.20 -19.61 22.83
N SER A 179 2.28 -19.35 22.11
CA SER A 179 3.56 -20.02 22.31
C SER A 179 4.23 -19.54 23.60
N GLU A 180 4.69 -20.49 24.42
CA GLU A 180 5.38 -20.20 25.67
C GLU A 180 6.84 -19.77 25.45
N GLU A 181 7.43 -20.19 24.34
CA GLU A 181 8.81 -19.89 23.97
C GLU A 181 8.88 -19.08 22.67
N PHE A 182 9.81 -18.13 22.60
CA PHE A 182 10.00 -17.29 21.41
C PHE A 182 10.27 -18.12 20.14
N SER A 183 11.11 -19.16 20.23
CA SER A 183 11.41 -20.05 19.09
C SER A 183 10.13 -20.68 18.53
N ALA A 184 9.25 -21.17 19.40
CA ALA A 184 7.96 -21.73 19.00
C ALA A 184 7.01 -20.66 18.42
N ALA A 185 7.02 -19.44 18.98
CA ALA A 185 6.22 -18.31 18.48
C ALA A 185 6.61 -17.93 17.04
N VAL A 186 7.90 -18.01 16.72
CA VAL A 186 8.45 -17.71 15.42
C VAL A 186 8.20 -18.83 14.41
N SER A 187 8.29 -20.10 14.80
CA SER A 187 8.04 -21.24 13.89
C SER A 187 6.62 -21.30 13.31
N VAL A 188 5.63 -20.67 13.94
CA VAL A 188 4.26 -20.57 13.38
C VAL A 188 4.26 -19.88 12.00
N PHE A 189 5.28 -19.07 11.71
CA PHE A 189 5.40 -18.33 10.46
C PHE A 189 6.00 -19.13 9.31
N GLU A 190 6.42 -20.39 9.50
CA GLU A 190 7.13 -21.22 8.51
C GLU A 190 6.45 -21.29 7.12
N GLU A 191 5.12 -21.32 7.09
CA GLU A 191 4.33 -21.38 5.84
C GLU A 191 3.97 -20.00 5.27
N THR A 192 4.47 -18.91 5.87
CA THR A 192 4.16 -17.54 5.46
C THR A 192 5.28 -16.92 4.64
N GLU A 193 4.94 -15.84 3.92
CA GLU A 193 5.96 -15.04 3.21
C GLU A 193 6.97 -14.35 4.12
N TYR A 194 6.74 -14.35 5.44
CA TYR A 194 7.62 -13.75 6.44
C TYR A 194 8.68 -14.73 6.96
N TRP A 195 8.55 -16.04 6.73
CA TRP A 195 9.53 -17.01 7.22
C TRP A 195 10.96 -16.80 6.70
N PRO A 196 11.19 -16.54 5.39
CA PRO A 196 12.55 -16.41 4.88
C PRO A 196 13.40 -15.35 5.62
N PRO A 197 12.94 -14.08 5.81
CA PRO A 197 13.71 -13.11 6.58
C PRO A 197 13.82 -13.44 8.07
N ILE A 198 12.85 -14.16 8.65
CA ILE A 198 12.89 -14.54 10.06
C ILE A 198 13.93 -15.64 10.30
N SER A 199 13.84 -16.74 9.55
CA SER A 199 14.74 -17.88 9.65
C SER A 199 16.21 -17.52 9.41
N GLU A 200 16.48 -16.55 8.52
CA GLU A 200 17.83 -16.03 8.26
C GLU A 200 18.49 -15.47 9.52
N LYS A 201 17.72 -14.89 10.44
CA LYS A 201 18.20 -14.22 11.66
C LYS A 201 17.87 -14.94 12.95
N LEU A 202 17.18 -16.07 12.89
CA LEU A 202 16.77 -16.82 14.07
C LEU A 202 17.97 -17.38 14.86
N SER A 203 18.99 -17.92 14.18
CA SER A 203 20.21 -18.41 14.86
C SER A 203 20.96 -17.27 15.57
N GLU A 204 21.10 -16.11 14.91
CA GLU A 204 21.76 -14.94 15.49
C GLU A 204 21.00 -14.44 16.74
N PHE A 205 19.66 -14.47 16.70
CA PHE A 205 18.84 -14.19 17.87
C PHE A 205 19.04 -15.23 18.98
N GLN A 206 19.07 -16.53 18.66
CA GLN A 206 19.25 -17.59 19.66
C GLN A 206 20.61 -17.49 20.38
N ASP A 207 21.66 -17.08 19.65
CA ASP A 207 23.00 -16.93 20.22
C ASP A 207 23.15 -15.66 21.07
N THR A 208 22.49 -14.57 20.68
CA THR A 208 22.73 -13.23 21.27
C THR A 208 21.61 -12.73 22.17
N GLY A 209 20.40 -13.28 22.06
CA GLY A 209 19.16 -12.75 22.62
C GLY A 209 18.73 -11.40 22.03
N ASN A 210 19.44 -10.87 21.03
CA ASN A 210 19.18 -9.54 20.48
C ASN A 210 18.15 -9.64 19.34
N LEU A 211 17.00 -8.98 19.51
CA LEU A 211 15.92 -8.99 18.53
C LEU A 211 16.18 -8.06 17.32
N LEU A 212 17.04 -7.05 17.47
CA LEU A 212 17.27 -6.02 16.45
C LEU A 212 17.68 -6.57 15.06
N PRO A 213 18.56 -7.57 14.92
CA PRO A 213 18.90 -8.14 13.62
C PRO A 213 17.69 -8.72 12.90
N LEU A 214 16.81 -9.42 13.63
CA LEU A 214 15.59 -10.00 13.10
C LEU A 214 14.59 -8.91 12.67
N GLU A 215 14.37 -7.90 13.51
CA GLU A 215 13.51 -6.76 13.15
C GLU A 215 14.03 -6.02 11.91
N SER A 216 15.35 -5.82 11.82
CA SER A 216 15.97 -5.17 10.68
C SER A 216 15.78 -5.98 9.39
N GLU A 217 15.86 -7.31 9.45
CA GLU A 217 15.71 -8.15 8.27
C GLU A 217 14.26 -8.17 7.76
N LEU A 218 13.28 -8.15 8.67
CA LEU A 218 11.87 -7.94 8.31
C LEU A 218 11.63 -6.57 7.63
N GLU A 219 12.24 -5.51 8.14
CA GLU A 219 12.13 -4.17 7.53
C GLU A 219 12.78 -4.14 6.14
N LYS A 220 13.97 -4.72 5.98
CA LYS A 220 14.63 -4.86 4.67
C LYS A 220 13.80 -5.68 3.69
N TYR A 221 13.21 -6.78 4.14
CA TYR A 221 12.29 -7.57 3.35
C TYR A 221 11.13 -6.72 2.81
N TYR A 222 10.48 -5.93 3.68
CA TYR A 222 9.41 -5.02 3.27
C TYR A 222 9.89 -3.99 2.23
N TRP A 223 11.03 -3.33 2.48
CA TRP A 223 11.54 -2.34 1.52
C TRP A 223 11.96 -2.96 0.19
N ARG A 224 12.53 -4.17 0.18
CA ARG A 224 12.80 -4.93 -1.05
C ARG A 224 11.50 -5.25 -1.81
N LYS A 225 10.44 -5.64 -1.10
CA LYS A 225 9.11 -5.93 -1.69
C LYS A 225 8.51 -4.67 -2.32
N VAL A 226 8.50 -3.54 -1.60
CA VAL A 226 8.04 -2.24 -2.10
C VAL A 226 8.85 -1.79 -3.31
N TRP A 227 10.18 -1.82 -3.22
CA TRP A 227 11.07 -1.39 -4.31
C TRP A 227 10.89 -2.22 -5.57
N SER A 228 10.78 -3.55 -5.43
CA SER A 228 10.52 -4.47 -6.54
C SER A 228 9.18 -4.20 -7.21
N LYS A 229 8.15 -3.88 -6.42
CA LYS A 229 6.82 -3.53 -6.95
C LYS A 229 6.87 -2.22 -7.74
N ILE A 230 7.52 -1.18 -7.20
CA ILE A 230 7.65 0.12 -7.86
C ILE A 230 8.43 -0.01 -9.17
N ARG A 231 9.53 -0.77 -9.20
CA ARG A 231 10.35 -0.95 -10.41
C ARG A 231 9.64 -1.71 -11.54
N ARG A 232 8.65 -2.52 -11.20
CA ARG A 232 7.88 -3.35 -12.16
C ARG A 232 6.56 -2.71 -12.61
N SER A 233 6.17 -1.58 -12.02
CA SER A 233 4.92 -0.86 -12.30
C SER A 233 5.18 0.32 -13.23
#